data_AF-A0A7X7FSV5-F1
#
_entry.id   AF-A0A7X7FSV5-F1
#
_cell.length_a   1.000
_cell.length_b   1.000
_cell.length_c   1.000
_cell.angle_alpha   90.00
_cell.angle_beta   90.00
_cell.angle_gamma   90.00
#
_symmetry.space_group_name_H-M   'P 1'
#
loop_
_entity.id
_entity.type
_entity.pdbx_description
1 polymer ?
#
loop_
_entity_poly.entity_id
_entity_poly.type
_entity_poly.pdbx_seq_one_letter_code
_entity_poly.pdbx_strand_id
1 'polypeptide(L)'
;MHVLGEGIRETLGRILEDQNLVPLAVLIALTTYLLWTSRRKLRQRASQPKRSTPQREPVPASPGSKEQVRRDLESLIAELEQLSRKISAEIDTRFAKLEAAMHDADRRIAALHRLTQQQEGPTARTPARQQSEGAKPVSDRPEERYALIYELTDVGFSPVEIARDLGRTPGEVELILNLRNKGQAKAADPQS
;
A
#
# COMPACT_ATOMS: atom_id res chain seq x y z
N MET A 1 -22.02 37.84 -26.22
CA MET A 1 -21.24 36.61 -26.52
C MET A 1 -19.77 36.85 -26.21
N HIS A 2 -19.38 36.87 -24.93
CA HIS A 2 -18.01 37.24 -24.49
C HIS A 2 -17.64 36.54 -23.16
N VAL A 3 -17.86 35.23 -23.05
CA VAL A 3 -17.58 34.48 -21.78
C VAL A 3 -16.72 33.22 -21.99
N LEU A 4 -16.35 32.85 -23.22
CA LEU A 4 -15.56 31.63 -23.48
C LEU A 4 -14.03 31.81 -23.42
N GLY A 5 -13.53 33.01 -23.12
CA GLY A 5 -12.10 33.34 -23.21
C GLY A 5 -11.27 33.22 -21.93
N GLU A 6 -11.88 33.29 -20.74
CA GLU A 6 -11.14 33.38 -19.47
C GLU A 6 -10.76 32.02 -18.89
N GLY A 7 -11.64 31.00 -18.98
CA GLY A 7 -11.36 29.67 -18.39
C GLY A 7 -10.19 28.92 -19.03
N ILE A 8 -9.84 29.23 -20.28
CA ILE A 8 -8.71 28.57 -20.98
C ILE A 8 -7.37 29.12 -20.45
N ARG A 9 -7.31 30.39 -20.04
CA ARG A 9 -6.06 31.00 -19.58
C ARG A 9 -5.70 30.59 -18.15
N GLU A 10 -6.69 30.34 -17.30
CA GLU A 10 -6.46 29.83 -15.94
C GLU A 10 -6.09 28.34 -15.92
N THR A 11 -6.64 27.54 -16.83
CA THR A 11 -6.28 26.13 -16.97
C THR A 11 -4.85 25.96 -17.51
N LEU A 12 -4.42 26.82 -18.43
CA LEU A 12 -3.03 26.85 -18.92
C LEU A 12 -2.02 27.23 -17.83
N GLY A 13 -2.39 28.10 -16.89
CA GLY A 13 -1.52 28.50 -15.77
C GLY A 13 -1.27 27.37 -14.77
N ARG A 14 -2.30 26.60 -14.41
CA ARG A 14 -2.16 25.45 -13.49
C ARG A 14 -1.44 24.25 -14.10
N ILE A 15 -1.48 24.13 -15.42
CA ILE A 15 -0.76 23.09 -16.18
C ILE A 15 0.75 23.42 -16.28
N LEU A 16 1.20 24.65 -16.05
CA LEU A 16 2.64 24.97 -16.15
C LEU A 16 3.44 24.68 -14.87
N GLU A 17 2.78 24.48 -13.72
CA GLU A 17 3.45 24.39 -12.40
C GLU A 17 3.49 22.98 -11.81
N ASP A 18 2.86 21.99 -12.48
CA ASP A 18 2.69 20.65 -11.94
C ASP A 18 3.87 19.73 -12.33
N GLN A 19 4.55 19.14 -11.34
CA GLN A 19 5.67 18.18 -11.50
C GLN A 19 5.30 16.95 -12.37
N ASN A 20 4.01 16.77 -12.65
CA ASN A 20 3.44 15.70 -13.46
C ASN A 20 3.41 16.01 -14.97
N LEU A 21 3.82 17.20 -15.44
CA LEU A 21 3.90 17.48 -16.88
C LEU A 21 5.04 16.78 -17.58
N VAL A 22 6.18 16.66 -16.91
CA VAL A 22 7.36 15.99 -17.47
C VAL A 22 7.05 14.53 -17.80
N PRO A 23 6.47 13.69 -16.89
CA PRO A 23 6.14 12.31 -17.23
C PRO A 23 5.04 12.22 -18.32
N LEU A 24 4.07 13.13 -18.34
CA LEU A 24 3.00 13.14 -19.34
C LEU A 24 3.52 13.52 -20.73
N ALA A 25 4.40 14.52 -20.82
CA ALA A 25 5.07 14.92 -22.06
C ALA A 25 5.98 13.80 -22.59
N VAL A 26 6.69 13.08 -21.72
CA VAL A 26 7.48 11.90 -22.10
C VAL A 26 6.58 10.79 -22.64
N LEU A 27 5.44 10.50 -22.00
CA LEU A 27 4.47 9.50 -22.49
C LEU A 27 3.90 9.87 -23.86
N ILE A 28 3.54 11.13 -24.08
CA ILE A 28 3.05 11.62 -25.36
C ILE A 28 4.15 11.55 -26.42
N ALA A 29 5.38 11.94 -26.09
CA ALA A 29 6.53 11.84 -26.99
C ALA A 29 6.85 10.37 -27.36
N LEU A 30 6.75 9.45 -26.40
CA LEU A 30 7.07 8.04 -26.61
C LEU A 30 5.99 7.33 -27.44
N THR A 31 4.72 7.65 -27.19
CA THR A 31 3.59 7.14 -28.00
C THR A 31 3.60 7.71 -29.41
N THR A 32 3.87 9.00 -29.59
CA THR A 32 4.03 9.62 -30.93
C THR A 32 5.27 9.09 -31.65
N TYR A 33 6.38 8.85 -30.96
CA TYR A 33 7.57 8.21 -31.53
C TYR A 33 7.31 6.76 -31.97
N LEU A 34 6.54 5.97 -31.21
CA LEU A 34 6.13 4.62 -31.61
C LEU A 34 5.19 4.64 -32.84
N LEU A 35 4.26 5.60 -32.91
CA LEU A 35 3.37 5.75 -34.05
C LEU A 35 4.12 6.23 -35.31
N TRP A 36 5.15 7.06 -35.15
CA TRP A 36 5.98 7.52 -36.26
C TRP A 36 6.88 6.41 -36.81
N THR A 37 7.50 5.63 -35.93
CA THR A 37 8.38 4.52 -36.30
C THR A 37 7.63 3.32 -36.88
N SER A 38 6.42 3.02 -36.38
CA SER A 38 5.55 1.98 -36.96
C SER A 38 5.03 2.37 -38.35
N ARG A 39 4.62 3.63 -38.56
CA ARG A 39 4.26 4.14 -39.89
C ARG A 39 5.45 4.13 -40.85
N ARG A 40 6.67 4.38 -40.37
CA ARG A 40 7.89 4.31 -41.17
C ARG A 40 8.19 2.87 -41.62
N LYS A 41 8.05 1.87 -40.74
CA LYS A 41 8.18 0.45 -41.11
C LYS A 41 7.07 -0.03 -42.05
N LEU A 42 5.85 0.51 -41.93
CA LEU A 42 4.75 0.15 -42.82
C LEU A 42 4.93 0.74 -44.24
N ARG A 43 5.48 1.95 -44.35
CA ARG A 43 5.84 2.54 -45.65
C ARG A 43 6.99 1.82 -46.34
N GLN A 44 7.95 1.26 -45.58
CA GLN A 44 9.01 0.42 -46.15
C GLN A 44 8.47 -0.88 -46.78
N ARG A 45 7.34 -1.41 -46.30
CA ARG A 45 6.65 -2.55 -46.94
C ARG A 45 5.86 -2.16 -48.19
N ALA A 46 5.43 -0.90 -48.30
CA ALA A 46 4.72 -0.39 -49.47
C ALA A 46 5.64 -0.02 -50.65
N SER A 47 6.95 0.07 -50.43
CA SER A 47 7.95 0.39 -51.46
C SER A 47 8.62 -0.82 -52.11
N GLN A 48 8.14 -2.06 -51.87
CA GLN A 48 8.57 -3.18 -52.71
C GLN A 48 7.88 -3.06 -54.08
N PRO A 49 8.64 -2.89 -55.18
CA PRO A 49 8.05 -2.78 -56.51
C PRO A 49 7.36 -4.10 -56.87
N LYS A 50 6.06 -4.00 -57.13
CA LYS A 50 5.23 -5.03 -57.75
C LYS A 50 5.93 -5.58 -59.00
N ARG A 51 6.35 -6.84 -58.94
CA ARG A 51 6.50 -7.71 -60.12
C ARG A 51 5.32 -8.69 -60.08
N SER A 52 4.49 -8.63 -61.12
CA SER A 52 3.47 -9.59 -61.56
C SER A 52 3.94 -11.05 -61.34
N THR A 53 3.12 -12.03 -60.94
CA THR A 53 1.85 -12.53 -61.53
C THR A 53 1.20 -13.52 -60.52
N PRO A 54 -0.10 -13.91 -60.65
CA PRO A 54 -0.94 -14.42 -59.57
C PRO A 54 -0.97 -15.95 -59.46
N GLN A 55 -0.66 -16.47 -58.28
CA GLN A 55 -1.29 -17.68 -57.75
C GLN A 55 -1.60 -17.43 -56.28
N ARG A 56 -2.89 -17.32 -55.97
CA ARG A 56 -3.39 -17.35 -54.61
C ARG A 56 -3.31 -18.81 -54.15
N GLU A 57 -2.12 -19.22 -53.73
CA GLU A 57 -1.96 -20.35 -52.84
C GLU A 57 -2.60 -19.94 -51.50
N PRO A 58 -3.52 -20.74 -50.92
CA PRO A 58 -3.97 -20.49 -49.56
C PRO A 58 -2.77 -20.70 -48.67
N VAL A 59 -2.15 -19.60 -48.20
CA VAL A 59 -1.11 -19.63 -47.18
C VAL A 59 -1.68 -20.45 -46.01
N PRO A 60 -1.17 -21.66 -45.72
CA PRO A 60 -1.62 -22.39 -44.55
C PRO A 60 -1.28 -21.51 -43.36
N ALA A 61 -2.28 -21.19 -42.54
CA ALA A 61 -2.07 -20.46 -41.29
C ALA A 61 -0.90 -21.12 -40.55
N SER A 62 0.23 -20.42 -40.48
CA SER A 62 1.52 -21.02 -40.13
C SER A 62 1.41 -21.78 -38.80
N PRO A 63 1.57 -23.11 -38.77
CA PRO A 63 1.49 -23.90 -37.54
C PRO A 63 2.53 -23.45 -36.50
N GLY A 64 3.59 -22.77 -36.93
CA GLY A 64 4.63 -22.23 -36.06
C GLY A 64 4.16 -21.17 -35.07
N SER A 65 3.11 -20.38 -35.36
CA SER A 65 2.65 -19.34 -34.42
C SER A 65 1.96 -19.91 -33.18
N LYS A 66 1.22 -21.02 -33.31
CA LYS A 66 0.57 -21.68 -32.17
C LYS A 66 1.61 -22.37 -31.28
N GLU A 67 2.60 -23.00 -31.90
CA GLU A 67 3.69 -23.66 -31.17
C GLU A 67 4.60 -22.66 -30.46
N GLN A 68 4.84 -21.49 -31.07
CA GLN A 68 5.55 -20.39 -30.42
C GLN A 68 4.83 -19.92 -29.16
N VAL A 69 3.51 -19.67 -29.25
CA VAL A 69 2.70 -19.22 -28.09
C VAL A 69 2.69 -20.27 -26.98
N ARG A 70 2.65 -21.57 -27.32
CA ARG A 70 2.73 -22.65 -26.33
C ARG A 70 4.06 -22.63 -25.59
N ARG A 71 5.18 -22.51 -26.32
CA ARG A 71 6.51 -22.42 -25.72
C ARG A 71 6.68 -21.17 -24.84
N ASP A 72 6.16 -20.03 -25.30
CA ASP A 72 6.22 -18.78 -24.53
C ASP A 72 5.40 -18.90 -23.22
N LEU A 73 4.24 -19.58 -23.26
CA LEU A 73 3.44 -19.84 -22.07
C LEU A 73 4.13 -20.82 -21.11
N GLU A 74 4.73 -21.89 -21.62
CA GLU A 74 5.54 -22.81 -20.83
C GLU A 74 6.72 -22.09 -20.15
N SER A 75 7.39 -21.17 -20.86
CA SER A 75 8.42 -20.30 -20.30
C SER A 75 7.89 -19.43 -19.16
N LEU A 76 6.74 -18.77 -19.36
CA LEU A 76 6.13 -17.91 -18.34
C LEU A 76 5.70 -18.68 -17.09
N ILE A 77 5.18 -19.90 -17.25
CA ILE A 77 4.80 -20.76 -16.11
C ILE A 77 6.06 -21.16 -15.33
N ALA A 78 7.12 -21.54 -16.03
CA ALA A 78 8.39 -21.87 -15.39
C ALA A 78 9.00 -20.65 -14.67
N GLU A 79 8.96 -19.46 -15.28
CA GLU A 79 9.39 -18.20 -14.65
C GLU A 79 8.55 -17.87 -13.42
N LEU A 80 7.23 -18.04 -13.47
CA LEU A 80 6.34 -17.80 -12.34
C LEU A 80 6.59 -18.79 -11.20
N GLU A 81 6.82 -20.06 -11.51
CA GLU A 81 7.18 -21.07 -10.51
C GLU A 81 8.52 -20.72 -9.85
N GLN A 82 9.51 -20.30 -10.64
CA GLN A 82 10.81 -19.90 -10.15
C GLN A 82 10.74 -18.63 -9.30
N LEU A 83 9.93 -17.64 -9.69
CA LEU A 83 9.67 -16.44 -8.90
C LEU A 83 8.95 -16.76 -7.60
N SER A 84 7.95 -17.64 -7.64
CA SER A 84 7.24 -18.10 -6.45
C SER A 84 8.20 -18.77 -5.46
N ARG A 85 9.01 -19.73 -5.92
CA ARG A 85 10.05 -20.40 -5.11
C ARG A 85 11.04 -19.39 -4.52
N LYS A 86 11.48 -18.40 -5.31
CA LYS A 86 12.39 -17.35 -4.86
C LYS A 86 11.77 -16.48 -3.77
N ILE A 87 10.52 -16.05 -3.97
CA ILE A 87 9.79 -15.23 -2.99
C ILE A 87 9.56 -16.02 -1.70
N SER A 88 9.18 -17.30 -1.78
CA SER A 88 9.03 -18.15 -0.60
C SER A 88 10.33 -18.23 0.21
N ALA A 89 11.46 -18.53 -0.44
CA ALA A 89 12.75 -18.59 0.24
C ALA A 89 13.16 -17.24 0.87
N GLU A 90 12.85 -16.12 0.20
CA GLU A 90 13.11 -14.79 0.73
C GLU A 90 12.21 -14.47 1.95
N ILE A 91 10.94 -14.85 1.90
CA ILE A 91 10.00 -14.72 3.01
C ILE A 91 10.48 -15.56 4.20
N ASP A 92 10.84 -16.82 3.98
CA ASP A 92 11.34 -17.71 5.05
C ASP A 92 12.58 -17.12 5.74
N THR A 93 13.49 -16.55 4.93
CA THR A 93 14.70 -15.88 5.46
C THR A 93 14.35 -14.65 6.30
N ARG A 94 13.41 -13.82 5.82
CA ARG A 94 12.98 -12.61 6.54
C ARG A 94 12.21 -12.98 7.81
N PHE A 95 11.38 -14.01 7.77
CA PHE A 95 10.64 -14.51 8.91
C PHE A 95 11.56 -15.04 10.00
N ALA A 96 12.56 -15.87 9.66
CA ALA A 96 13.57 -16.35 10.60
C ALA A 96 14.35 -15.20 11.28
N LYS A 97 14.66 -14.12 10.53
CA LYS A 97 15.28 -12.92 11.10
C LYS A 97 14.35 -12.18 12.06
N LEU A 98 13.07 -12.07 11.73
CA LEU A 98 12.07 -11.44 12.59
C LEU A 98 11.87 -12.24 13.88
N GLU A 99 11.71 -13.56 13.80
CA GLU A 99 11.61 -14.42 14.98
C GLU A 99 12.84 -14.28 15.89
N ALA A 100 14.04 -14.28 15.31
CA ALA A 100 15.27 -14.08 16.08
C ALA A 100 15.32 -12.71 16.77
N ALA A 101 14.91 -11.64 16.08
CA ALA A 101 14.87 -10.30 16.65
C ALA A 101 13.80 -10.17 17.76
N MET A 102 12.62 -10.78 17.58
CA MET A 102 11.57 -10.83 18.59
C MET A 102 12.05 -11.56 19.85
N HIS A 103 12.68 -12.72 19.68
CA HIS A 103 13.25 -13.47 20.80
C HIS A 103 14.37 -12.71 21.52
N ASP A 104 15.21 -11.95 20.81
CA ASP A 104 16.23 -11.10 21.45
C ASP A 104 15.57 -9.98 22.26
N ALA A 105 14.53 -9.33 21.70
CA ALA A 105 13.77 -8.32 22.41
C ALA A 105 13.11 -8.88 23.68
N ASP A 106 12.44 -10.03 23.60
CA ASP A 106 11.82 -10.69 24.75
C ASP A 106 12.84 -11.03 25.84
N ARG A 107 14.03 -11.51 25.46
CA ARG A 107 15.12 -11.77 26.42
C ARG A 107 15.57 -10.50 27.12
N ARG A 108 15.71 -9.39 26.39
CA ARG A 108 16.08 -8.10 26.97
C ARG A 108 15.00 -7.55 27.90
N ILE A 109 13.72 -7.66 27.52
CA ILE A 109 12.58 -7.28 28.36
C ILE A 109 12.57 -8.10 29.64
N ALA A 110 12.74 -9.42 29.55
CA ALA A 110 12.81 -10.29 30.71
C ALA A 110 14.00 -9.97 31.62
N ALA A 111 15.17 -9.66 31.04
CA ALA A 111 16.34 -9.23 31.79
C ALA A 111 16.10 -7.91 32.53
N LEU A 112 15.48 -6.92 31.86
CA LEU A 112 15.09 -5.65 32.47
C LEU A 112 14.10 -5.85 33.61
N HIS A 113 13.03 -6.62 33.40
CA HIS A 113 12.05 -6.92 34.46
C HIS A 113 12.69 -7.56 35.69
N ARG A 114 13.66 -8.46 35.51
CA ARG A 114 14.41 -9.06 36.64
C ARG A 114 15.22 -8.01 37.38
N LEU A 115 15.92 -7.12 36.67
CA LEU A 115 16.69 -6.03 37.28
C LEU A 115 15.78 -5.07 38.05
N THR A 116 14.63 -4.69 37.47
CA THR A 116 13.64 -3.84 38.14
C THR A 116 13.06 -4.53 39.39
N GLN A 117 12.65 -5.80 39.30
CA GLN A 117 12.15 -6.55 40.47
C GLN A 117 13.21 -6.72 41.57
N GLN A 118 14.48 -6.86 41.18
CA GLN A 118 15.58 -7.01 42.12
C GLN A 118 15.92 -5.68 42.81
N GLN A 119 15.68 -4.54 42.15
CA GLN A 119 15.74 -3.20 42.77
C GLN A 119 14.55 -2.93 43.70
N GLU A 120 13.36 -3.47 43.40
CA GLU A 120 12.15 -3.23 44.21
C GLU A 120 12.07 -4.06 45.50
N GLY A 121 12.88 -5.11 45.65
CA GLY A 121 13.08 -5.83 46.91
C GLY A 121 11.83 -6.52 47.52
N PRO A 122 12.00 -7.34 48.58
CA PRO A 122 10.95 -8.26 49.06
C PRO A 122 9.80 -7.61 49.85
N THR A 123 9.72 -6.29 49.97
CA THR A 123 8.75 -5.62 50.85
C THR A 123 7.36 -5.44 50.24
N ALA A 124 7.12 -5.84 49.00
CA ALA A 124 5.82 -5.70 48.35
C ALA A 124 5.22 -7.04 47.92
N ARG A 125 4.86 -7.90 48.89
CA ARG A 125 3.84 -8.94 48.65
C ARG A 125 2.45 -8.35 48.88
N THR A 126 1.96 -7.58 47.91
CA THR A 126 0.53 -7.27 47.77
C THR A 126 0.20 -7.23 46.27
N PRO A 127 -0.79 -8.00 45.76
CA PRO A 127 -1.11 -7.99 44.34
C PRO A 127 -1.97 -6.76 44.03
N ALA A 128 -1.32 -5.64 43.70
CA ALA A 128 -1.98 -4.46 43.15
C ALA A 128 -1.67 -4.39 41.65
N ARG A 129 -2.62 -4.92 40.89
CA ARG A 129 -2.86 -4.62 39.49
C ARG A 129 -3.01 -3.10 39.34
N GLN A 130 -1.97 -2.39 38.92
CA GLN A 130 -2.00 -1.07 38.25
C GLN A 130 -0.60 -0.45 38.29
N GLN A 131 0.00 -0.28 37.11
CA GLN A 131 0.79 0.89 36.66
C GLN A 131 1.87 0.45 35.68
N SER A 132 1.62 0.71 34.41
CA SER A 132 2.67 1.02 33.45
C SER A 132 2.30 2.37 32.85
N GLU A 133 2.58 3.42 33.63
CA GLU A 133 2.77 4.77 33.11
C GLU A 133 4.25 4.97 32.79
N GLY A 134 4.52 5.51 31.60
CA GLY A 134 5.84 5.92 31.13
C GLY A 134 6.04 5.48 29.67
N ALA A 135 6.14 6.33 28.65
CA ALA A 135 6.23 7.78 28.58
C ALA A 135 5.80 8.23 27.17
N LYS A 136 5.16 9.40 27.06
CA LYS A 136 5.06 10.20 25.83
C LYS A 136 5.67 11.57 26.12
N PRO A 137 6.22 12.25 25.10
CA PRO A 137 5.55 13.49 24.71
C PRO A 137 5.64 13.74 23.20
N VAL A 138 4.53 13.53 22.47
CA VAL A 138 4.18 14.33 21.28
C VAL A 138 2.64 14.39 21.21
N SER A 139 2.14 15.62 21.27
CA SER A 139 0.74 16.09 21.41
C SER A 139 0.03 15.77 22.73
N ASP A 140 -0.19 16.84 23.51
CA ASP A 140 -0.91 16.91 24.80
C ASP A 140 -2.42 17.15 24.65
N ARG A 141 -2.99 16.81 23.49
CA ARG A 141 -4.45 16.71 23.37
C ARG A 141 -4.85 15.24 23.43
N PRO A 142 -5.41 14.75 24.56
CA PRO A 142 -5.93 13.38 24.64
C PRO A 142 -6.92 13.08 23.51
N GLU A 143 -7.60 14.11 23.00
CA GLU A 143 -8.53 14.04 21.87
C GLU A 143 -7.86 13.59 20.56
N GLU A 144 -6.63 14.02 20.28
CA GLU A 144 -5.92 13.65 19.04
C GLU A 144 -5.46 12.18 19.06
N ARG A 145 -5.17 11.64 20.25
CA ARG A 145 -4.80 10.22 20.40
C ARG A 145 -6.00 9.29 20.23
N TYR A 146 -7.19 9.77 20.57
CA TYR A 146 -8.43 9.00 20.44
C TYR A 146 -9.08 9.17 19.07
N ALA A 147 -8.72 10.20 18.31
CA ALA A 147 -9.19 10.41 16.94
C ALA A 147 -8.98 9.19 16.05
N LEU A 148 -7.80 8.57 16.11
CA LEU A 148 -7.51 7.35 15.33
C LEU A 148 -8.41 6.17 15.71
N ILE A 149 -8.71 6.00 17.01
CA ILE A 149 -9.62 4.95 17.49
C ILE A 149 -11.04 5.19 16.98
N TYR A 150 -11.47 6.45 16.93
CA TYR A 150 -12.78 6.83 16.40
C TYR A 150 -12.88 6.61 14.89
N GLU A 151 -11.85 6.99 14.13
CA GLU A 151 -11.81 6.77 12.68
C GLU A 151 -11.88 5.27 12.35
N LEU A 152 -11.08 4.43 13.02
CA LEU A 152 -11.11 2.99 12.80
C LEU A 152 -12.48 2.38 13.15
N THR A 153 -13.14 2.90 14.18
CA THR A 153 -14.49 2.45 14.54
C THR A 153 -15.52 2.90 13.50
N ASP A 154 -15.39 4.12 12.97
CA ASP A 154 -16.29 4.67 11.95
C ASP A 154 -16.12 3.93 10.60
N VAL A 155 -14.95 3.34 10.35
CA VAL A 155 -14.68 2.42 9.22
C VAL A 155 -15.24 1.01 9.46
N GLY A 156 -15.64 0.68 10.70
CA GLY A 156 -16.30 -0.57 11.06
C GLY A 156 -15.39 -1.64 11.70
N PHE A 157 -14.17 -1.29 12.11
CA PHE A 157 -13.31 -2.22 12.85
C PHE A 157 -13.87 -2.51 14.24
N SER A 158 -13.74 -3.76 14.70
CA SER A 158 -14.19 -4.13 16.05
C SER A 158 -13.21 -3.64 17.13
N PRO A 159 -13.67 -3.40 18.37
CA PRO A 159 -12.81 -2.94 19.48
C PRO A 159 -11.63 -3.87 19.76
N VAL A 160 -11.79 -5.17 19.52
CA VAL A 160 -10.74 -6.19 19.71
C VAL A 160 -9.68 -6.10 18.62
N GLU A 161 -10.08 -5.85 17.37
CA GLU A 161 -9.15 -5.66 16.24
C GLU A 161 -8.35 -4.36 16.40
N ILE A 162 -9.03 -3.28 16.78
CA ILE A 162 -8.39 -1.98 17.06
C ILE A 162 -7.38 -2.11 18.20
N ALA A 163 -7.73 -2.83 19.28
CA ALA A 163 -6.85 -3.08 20.40
C ALA A 163 -5.59 -3.86 19.97
N ARG A 164 -5.76 -4.88 19.14
CA ARG A 164 -4.65 -5.68 18.61
C ARG A 164 -3.71 -4.87 17.72
N ASP A 165 -4.26 -4.06 16.83
CA ASP A 165 -3.49 -3.26 15.87
C ASP A 165 -2.73 -2.10 16.56
N LEU A 166 -3.35 -1.47 17.55
CA LEU A 166 -2.77 -0.35 18.30
C LEU A 166 -1.97 -0.76 19.54
N GLY A 167 -1.85 -2.06 19.83
CA GLY A 167 -1.15 -2.57 21.02
C GLY A 167 -1.80 -2.14 22.34
N ARG A 168 -3.13 -2.04 22.38
CA ARG A 168 -3.94 -1.63 23.53
C ARG A 168 -4.75 -2.79 24.09
N THR A 169 -5.35 -2.60 25.25
CA THR A 169 -6.30 -3.58 25.79
C THR A 169 -7.71 -3.35 25.21
N PRO A 170 -8.50 -4.40 24.95
CA PRO A 170 -9.89 -4.24 24.48
C PRO A 170 -10.73 -3.33 25.40
N GLY A 171 -10.53 -3.44 26.72
CA GLY A 171 -11.24 -2.60 27.69
C GLY A 171 -10.85 -1.12 27.64
N GLU A 172 -9.62 -0.79 27.29
CA GLU A 172 -9.17 0.60 27.08
C GLU A 172 -9.85 1.20 25.85
N VAL A 173 -9.94 0.44 24.75
CA VAL A 173 -10.63 0.86 23.54
C VAL A 173 -12.13 1.04 23.80
N GLU A 174 -12.78 0.09 24.45
CA GLU A 174 -14.19 0.20 24.84
C GLU A 174 -14.46 1.40 25.75
N LEU A 175 -13.57 1.69 26.70
CA LEU A 175 -13.68 2.86 27.57
C LEU A 175 -13.64 4.16 26.75
N ILE A 176 -12.70 4.27 25.81
CA ILE A 176 -12.56 5.45 24.94
C ILE A 176 -13.81 5.65 24.08
N LEU A 177 -14.37 4.57 23.51
CA LEU A 177 -15.62 4.63 22.75
C LEU A 177 -16.82 5.04 23.61
N ASN A 178 -16.88 4.55 24.85
CA ASN A 178 -17.92 4.94 25.80
C ASN A 178 -17.81 6.41 26.22
N LEU A 179 -16.61 6.97 26.29
CA LEU A 179 -16.40 8.40 26.55
C LEU A 179 -16.93 9.27 25.38
N ARG A 180 -16.71 8.84 24.12
CA ARG A 180 -17.30 9.49 22.94
C ARG A 180 -18.82 9.45 22.98
N ASN A 181 -19.41 8.29 23.24
CA ASN A 181 -20.87 8.13 23.29
C ASN A 181 -21.50 9.00 24.38
N LYS A 182 -20.91 9.05 25.58
CA LYS A 182 -21.37 9.94 26.67
C LYS A 182 -21.22 11.42 26.34
N GLY A 183 -20.15 11.80 25.64
CA GLY A 183 -19.95 13.18 25.15
C GLY A 183 -20.99 13.58 24.09
N GLN A 184 -21.34 12.66 23.19
CA GLN A 184 -22.39 12.86 22.18
C GLN A 184 -23.78 12.93 22.81
N ALA A 185 -24.09 12.06 23.77
CA ALA A 185 -25.36 12.10 24.50
C ALA A 185 -25.56 13.41 25.26
N LYS A 186 -24.48 14.00 25.81
CA LYS A 186 -24.52 15.31 26.45
C LYS A 186 -24.67 16.47 25.45
N ALA A 187 -24.18 16.33 24.23
CA ALA A 187 -24.32 17.34 23.17
C ALA A 187 -25.69 17.29 22.46
N ALA A 188 -26.34 16.13 22.46
CA ALA A 188 -27.66 15.91 21.88
C ALA A 188 -28.82 16.32 22.80
N ASP A 189 -28.54 16.73 24.04
CA ASP A 189 -29.52 17.18 25.02
C ASP A 189 -29.28 18.67 25.36
N PRO A 190 -29.63 19.61 24.46
CA PRO A 190 -29.71 21.02 24.80
C PRO A 190 -30.97 21.19 25.67
N GLN A 191 -30.77 21.41 26.96
CA GLN A 191 -31.82 21.46 27.99
C GLN A 191 -33.14 22.13 27.54
N SER A 192 -34.22 21.47 27.93
CA SER A 192 -35.55 22.00 28.27
C SER A 192 -35.56 23.44 28.79
#